data_AF-A0A061DLE0-F1
#
_entry.id   AF-A0A061DLE0-F1
#
_cell.length_a   1.000
_cell.length_b   1.000
_cell.length_c   1.000
_cell.angle_alpha   90.00
_cell.angle_beta   90.00
_cell.angle_gamma   90.00
#
_symmetry.space_group_name_H-M   'P 1'
#
loop_
_entity.id
_entity.type
_entity.pdbx_description
1 polymer ?
#
loop_
_entity_poly.entity_id
_entity_poly.type
_entity_poly.pdbx_seq_one_letter_code
_entity_poly.pdbx_strand_id
1 'polypeptide(L)'
;MLFQFIFNARPEEIKKAYYNCMKACHPDLSGNDPETTNFCMFINEVYGVLSDPVQRMVYDEIHGYALTAINPFMDDSAPKDHVFVDEFSCIGCKNCANVTSDVFRIEEDFGRARVHSQCGNPELIEQAIESCPVDCIHRTSAAQLSLLEDEMRRVERVNVALMLSGMGSASMDVFRMACSRWEKRQAKVLEQAKIKMTWQKDSGKTDSYWSNLWGKPQEYKKSEEEVKERARTAAAAARRWREYSRRGVDKPPTSKLPEAVSNKEK
;
A
#
# COMPACT_ATOMS: atom_id res chain seq x y z
N MET A 1 -8.34 7.12 -3.04
CA MET A 1 -7.50 8.28 -3.46
C MET A 1 -6.41 8.74 -2.46
N LEU A 2 -6.52 8.52 -1.14
CA LEU A 2 -5.55 9.09 -0.17
C LEU A 2 -4.09 8.63 -0.41
N PHE A 3 -3.83 7.35 -0.67
CA PHE A 3 -2.47 6.80 -0.84
C PHE A 3 -1.93 6.72 -2.27
N GLN A 4 -2.72 7.07 -3.30
CA GLN A 4 -2.16 7.19 -4.66
C GLN A 4 -1.03 8.25 -4.71
N PHE A 5 -1.01 9.16 -3.70
CA PHE A 5 -0.12 10.30 -3.59
C PHE A 5 0.92 10.21 -2.44
N ILE A 6 0.68 9.43 -1.38
CA ILE A 6 1.35 9.66 -0.08
C ILE A 6 2.85 9.40 -0.08
N PHE A 7 3.33 8.44 -0.84
CA PHE A 7 4.69 7.94 -0.63
C PHE A 7 5.79 8.86 -1.20
N ASN A 8 5.43 9.78 -2.10
CA ASN A 8 6.28 10.92 -2.50
C ASN A 8 5.66 12.27 -2.08
N ALA A 9 4.58 12.25 -1.29
CA ALA A 9 3.85 13.43 -0.93
C ALA A 9 4.66 14.31 0.03
N ARG A 10 4.70 15.60 -0.25
CA ARG A 10 5.16 16.59 0.71
C ARG A 10 4.20 16.61 1.91
N PRO A 11 4.64 17.04 3.10
CA PRO A 11 3.76 17.18 4.26
C PRO A 11 2.48 17.98 3.97
N GLU A 12 2.57 18.99 3.10
CA GLU A 12 1.43 19.79 2.62
C GLU A 12 0.39 18.96 1.84
N GLU A 13 0.85 18.05 0.99
CA GLU A 13 -0.01 17.19 0.18
C GLU A 13 -0.68 16.13 1.06
N ILE A 14 0.02 15.59 2.05
CA ILE A 14 -0.54 14.68 3.06
C ILE A 14 -1.63 15.39 3.86
N LYS A 15 -1.35 16.60 4.34
CA LYS A 15 -2.31 17.44 5.07
C LYS A 15 -3.54 17.76 4.22
N LYS A 16 -3.35 18.10 2.94
CA LYS A 16 -4.44 18.36 1.98
C LYS A 16 -5.30 17.11 1.76
N ALA A 17 -4.67 15.96 1.55
CA ALA A 17 -5.38 14.69 1.38
C ALA A 17 -6.20 14.32 2.62
N TYR A 18 -5.61 14.47 3.81
CA TYR A 18 -6.27 14.26 5.09
C TYR A 18 -7.55 15.10 5.21
N TYR A 19 -7.46 16.43 5.00
CA TYR A 19 -8.66 17.28 5.10
C TYR A 19 -9.71 16.95 4.06
N ASN A 20 -9.32 16.55 2.85
CA ASN A 20 -10.29 16.13 1.83
C ASN A 20 -11.07 14.88 2.25
N CYS A 21 -10.38 13.89 2.83
CA CYS A 21 -11.06 12.69 3.36
C CYS A 21 -11.88 12.99 4.62
N MET A 22 -11.38 13.85 5.51
CA MET A 22 -12.12 14.21 6.72
C MET A 22 -13.41 14.98 6.40
N LYS A 23 -13.41 15.82 5.35
CA LYS A 23 -14.61 16.48 4.84
C LYS A 23 -15.66 15.47 4.34
N ALA A 24 -15.22 14.40 3.69
CA ALA A 24 -16.11 13.37 3.16
C ALA A 24 -16.74 12.51 4.27
N CYS A 25 -16.10 12.43 5.45
CA CYS A 25 -16.55 11.59 6.55
C CYS A 25 -17.19 12.38 7.72
N HIS A 26 -17.28 13.72 7.63
CA HIS A 26 -17.78 14.57 8.71
C HIS A 26 -19.21 14.16 9.14
N PRO A 27 -19.48 14.00 10.46
CA PRO A 27 -20.78 13.57 11.00
C PRO A 27 -21.99 14.33 10.44
N ASP A 28 -21.83 15.65 10.23
CA ASP A 28 -22.88 16.51 9.66
C ASP A 28 -23.28 16.16 8.22
N LEU A 29 -22.43 15.45 7.47
CA LEU A 29 -22.68 15.01 6.09
C LEU A 29 -22.96 13.51 5.99
N SER A 30 -22.52 12.72 6.97
CA SER A 30 -22.57 11.25 6.93
C SER A 30 -23.67 10.62 7.80
N GLY A 31 -24.45 11.43 8.53
CA GLY A 31 -25.64 10.95 9.24
C GLY A 31 -25.32 9.98 10.39
N ASN A 32 -24.14 10.07 11.01
CA ASN A 32 -23.67 9.20 12.10
C ASN A 32 -23.60 7.70 11.75
N ASP A 33 -23.38 7.36 10.48
CA ASP A 33 -23.14 5.98 10.09
C ASP A 33 -21.88 5.38 10.79
N PRO A 34 -21.97 4.17 11.38
CA PRO A 34 -20.85 3.52 12.04
C PRO A 34 -19.65 3.23 11.13
N GLU A 35 -19.87 2.90 9.85
CA GLU A 35 -18.77 2.65 8.90
C GLU A 35 -18.02 3.95 8.61
N THR A 36 -18.73 5.06 8.47
CA THR A 36 -18.12 6.37 8.22
C THR A 36 -17.33 6.88 9.43
N THR A 37 -17.81 6.61 10.63
CA THR A 37 -17.08 6.91 11.89
C THR A 37 -15.79 6.11 11.98
N ASN A 38 -15.85 4.80 11.70
CA ASN A 38 -14.67 3.93 11.65
C ASN A 38 -13.66 4.40 10.61
N PHE A 39 -14.14 4.87 9.45
CA PHE A 39 -13.28 5.45 8.41
C PHE A 39 -12.62 6.76 8.86
N CYS A 40 -13.34 7.68 9.50
CA CYS A 40 -12.73 8.90 10.05
C CYS A 40 -11.64 8.57 11.10
N MET A 41 -11.93 7.65 12.02
CA MET A 41 -10.95 7.20 13.02
C MET A 41 -9.69 6.66 12.35
N PHE A 42 -9.88 5.81 11.34
CA PHE A 42 -8.78 5.26 10.55
C PHE A 42 -7.95 6.33 9.83
N ILE A 43 -8.59 7.34 9.22
CA ILE A 43 -7.89 8.45 8.56
C ILE A 43 -7.07 9.27 9.56
N ASN A 44 -7.57 9.48 10.78
CA ASN A 44 -6.81 10.15 11.85
C ASN A 44 -5.56 9.36 12.25
N GLU A 45 -5.67 8.04 12.41
CA GLU A 45 -4.53 7.17 12.74
C GLU A 45 -3.46 7.22 11.64
N VAL A 46 -3.87 7.09 10.38
CA VAL A 46 -2.99 7.19 9.21
C VAL A 46 -2.29 8.55 9.18
N TYR A 47 -3.03 9.63 9.39
CA TYR A 47 -2.45 10.96 9.42
C TYR A 47 -1.47 11.13 10.58
N GLY A 48 -1.75 10.57 11.76
CA GLY A 48 -0.82 10.55 12.89
C GLY A 48 0.54 9.97 12.51
N VAL A 49 0.55 8.79 11.87
CA VAL A 49 1.78 8.11 11.43
C VAL A 49 2.52 8.90 10.35
N LEU A 50 1.79 9.45 9.37
CA LEU A 50 2.40 10.11 8.21
C LEU A 50 2.80 11.57 8.45
N SER A 51 2.21 12.21 9.46
CA SER A 51 2.50 13.59 9.83
C SER A 51 3.73 13.72 10.73
N ASP A 52 4.01 12.73 11.60
CA ASP A 52 5.27 12.66 12.36
C ASP A 52 6.39 12.20 11.42
N PRO A 53 7.43 13.03 11.18
CA PRO A 53 8.60 12.67 10.40
C PRO A 53 9.25 11.34 10.78
N VAL A 54 9.34 11.04 12.08
CA VAL A 54 10.01 9.84 12.58
C VAL A 54 9.15 8.60 12.34
N GLN A 55 7.84 8.69 12.60
CA GLN A 55 6.93 7.58 12.30
C GLN A 55 6.81 7.35 10.79
N ARG A 56 6.85 8.41 10.00
CA ARG A 56 6.86 8.32 8.54
C ARG A 56 8.12 7.65 8.01
N MET A 57 9.29 7.92 8.58
CA MET A 57 10.52 7.22 8.20
C MET A 57 10.40 5.70 8.41
N VAL A 58 9.91 5.28 9.59
CA VAL A 58 9.67 3.86 9.90
C VAL A 58 8.63 3.25 8.96
N TYR A 59 7.57 4.00 8.67
CA TYR A 59 6.56 3.60 7.70
C TYR A 59 7.18 3.40 6.31
N ASP A 60 7.95 4.37 5.80
CA ASP A 60 8.59 4.30 4.49
C ASP A 60 9.58 3.12 4.42
N GLU A 61 10.31 2.84 5.50
CA GLU A 61 11.21 1.68 5.59
C GLU A 61 10.47 0.35 5.48
N ILE A 62 9.40 0.15 6.27
CA ILE A 62 8.57 -1.07 6.24
C ILE A 62 7.98 -1.34 4.84
N HIS A 63 7.66 -0.30 4.09
CA HIS A 63 7.05 -0.42 2.75
C HIS A 63 8.09 -0.42 1.61
N GLY A 64 9.39 -0.43 1.93
CA GLY A 64 10.45 -0.43 0.92
C GLY A 64 10.62 0.91 0.19
N TYR A 65 10.15 2.01 0.76
CA TYR A 65 10.22 3.36 0.18
C TYR A 65 11.29 4.24 0.82
N ALA A 66 12.08 3.73 1.76
CA ALA A 66 13.21 4.48 2.28
C ALA A 66 14.15 4.90 1.13
N LEU A 67 14.69 6.11 1.24
CA LEU A 67 15.61 6.70 0.24
C LEU A 67 16.84 5.84 -0.02
N THR A 68 17.28 5.15 1.03
CA THR A 68 18.46 4.30 1.05
C THR A 68 18.09 2.81 0.99
N ALA A 69 16.83 2.47 0.71
CA ALA A 69 16.42 1.08 0.60
C ALA A 69 17.12 0.42 -0.59
N ILE A 70 17.65 -0.78 -0.36
CA ILE A 70 18.03 -1.70 -1.44
C ILE A 70 16.74 -2.17 -2.12
N ASN A 71 16.81 -2.46 -3.42
CA ASN A 71 15.65 -2.96 -4.16
C ASN A 71 15.10 -4.23 -3.48
N PRO A 72 13.88 -4.21 -2.92
CA PRO A 72 13.34 -5.35 -2.18
C PRO A 72 13.18 -6.61 -3.05
N PHE A 73 13.16 -6.48 -4.38
CA PHE A 73 13.08 -7.61 -5.30
C PHE A 73 14.45 -8.21 -5.68
N MET A 74 15.55 -7.53 -5.32
CA MET A 74 16.92 -8.00 -5.55
C MET A 74 17.66 -8.29 -4.24
N ASP A 75 16.98 -8.10 -3.11
CA ASP A 75 17.54 -8.26 -1.77
C ASP A 75 16.88 -9.46 -1.07
N ASP A 76 17.70 -10.46 -0.76
CA ASP A 76 17.29 -11.66 0.00
C ASP A 76 17.65 -11.56 1.49
N SER A 77 18.16 -10.42 1.97
CA SER A 77 18.53 -10.24 3.38
C SER A 77 17.31 -10.08 4.31
N ALA A 78 16.20 -9.56 3.79
CA ALA A 78 14.99 -9.35 4.55
C ALA A 78 14.22 -10.66 4.80
N PRO A 79 13.62 -10.85 5.98
CA PRO A 79 12.81 -12.03 6.24
C PRO A 79 11.58 -12.08 5.31
N LYS A 80 11.29 -13.27 4.77
CA LYS A 80 10.11 -13.54 3.92
C LYS A 80 8.98 -14.15 4.76
N ASP A 81 8.52 -13.37 5.72
CA ASP A 81 7.50 -13.73 6.72
C ASP A 81 6.06 -13.41 6.25
N HIS A 82 5.89 -12.77 5.09
CA HIS A 82 4.59 -12.48 4.50
C HIS A 82 4.31 -13.42 3.31
N VAL A 83 3.03 -13.58 2.99
CA VAL A 83 2.57 -14.35 1.84
C VAL A 83 1.77 -13.48 0.87
N PHE A 84 1.95 -13.71 -0.42
CA PHE A 84 1.30 -13.00 -1.51
C PHE A 84 0.75 -14.01 -2.53
N VAL A 85 -0.41 -13.74 -3.12
CA VAL A 85 -0.96 -14.54 -4.22
C VAL A 85 -0.92 -13.71 -5.50
N ASP A 86 -0.22 -14.20 -6.52
CA ASP A 86 -0.26 -13.66 -7.87
C ASP A 86 -1.61 -14.02 -8.52
N GLU A 87 -2.52 -13.06 -8.52
CA GLU A 87 -3.87 -13.25 -9.06
C GLU A 87 -3.89 -13.41 -10.58
N PHE A 88 -2.83 -13.01 -11.31
CA PHE A 88 -2.76 -13.26 -12.76
C PHE A 88 -2.47 -14.72 -13.05
N SER A 89 -1.64 -15.35 -12.23
CA SER A 89 -1.29 -16.77 -12.36
C SER A 89 -2.33 -17.69 -11.69
N CYS A 90 -3.03 -17.21 -10.65
CA CYS A 90 -3.93 -18.03 -9.84
C CYS A 90 -5.15 -18.55 -10.62
N ILE A 91 -5.26 -19.85 -10.90
CA ILE A 91 -6.41 -20.42 -11.63
C ILE A 91 -7.68 -20.66 -10.81
N GLY A 92 -7.72 -20.26 -9.52
CA GLY A 92 -8.93 -20.42 -8.70
C GLY A 92 -9.24 -21.86 -8.25
N CYS A 93 -8.23 -22.73 -8.14
CA CYS A 93 -8.41 -24.15 -7.77
C CYS A 93 -8.89 -24.39 -6.32
N LYS A 94 -8.83 -23.36 -5.46
CA LYS A 94 -9.29 -23.37 -4.05
C LYS A 94 -8.49 -24.23 -3.06
N ASN A 95 -7.42 -24.91 -3.49
CA ASN A 95 -6.57 -25.71 -2.59
C ASN A 95 -6.09 -24.92 -1.37
N CYS A 96 -5.50 -23.74 -1.58
CA CYS A 96 -5.00 -22.89 -0.50
C CYS A 96 -6.08 -22.48 0.52
N ALA A 97 -7.28 -22.13 0.04
CA ALA A 97 -8.41 -21.78 0.90
C ALA A 97 -8.96 -22.98 1.68
N ASN A 98 -8.85 -24.19 1.13
CA ASN A 98 -9.23 -25.42 1.83
C ASN A 98 -8.19 -25.83 2.89
N VAL A 99 -6.90 -25.60 2.63
CA VAL A 99 -5.80 -25.90 3.57
C VAL A 99 -5.82 -24.94 4.75
N THR A 100 -5.95 -23.63 4.50
CA THR A 100 -6.05 -22.62 5.57
C THR A 100 -6.92 -21.44 5.15
N SER A 101 -8.19 -21.52 5.54
CA SER A 101 -9.22 -20.50 5.29
C SER A 101 -9.04 -19.23 6.13
N ASP A 102 -8.22 -19.29 7.19
CA ASP A 102 -7.84 -18.14 7.99
C ASP A 102 -6.96 -17.17 7.20
N VAL A 103 -6.07 -17.71 6.36
CA VAL A 103 -5.09 -16.95 5.57
C VAL A 103 -5.60 -16.70 4.16
N PHE A 104 -6.12 -17.71 3.47
CA PHE A 104 -6.53 -17.60 2.07
C PHE A 104 -8.05 -17.61 1.91
N ARG A 105 -8.57 -16.74 1.04
CA ARG A 105 -9.97 -16.73 0.62
C ARG A 105 -10.08 -16.63 -0.89
N ILE A 106 -11.15 -17.19 -1.44
CA ILE A 106 -11.48 -17.04 -2.85
C ILE A 106 -12.37 -15.81 -3.01
N GLU A 107 -12.00 -14.92 -3.92
CA GLU A 107 -12.83 -13.81 -4.32
C GLU A 107 -13.84 -14.27 -5.37
N GLU A 108 -15.12 -14.06 -5.10
CA GLU A 108 -16.22 -14.57 -5.92
C GLU A 108 -16.28 -13.89 -7.29
N ASP A 109 -16.04 -12.58 -7.35
CA ASP A 109 -16.15 -11.78 -8.58
C ASP A 109 -15.15 -12.19 -9.68
N PHE A 110 -13.95 -12.60 -9.28
CA PHE A 110 -12.87 -12.95 -10.20
C PHE A 110 -12.52 -14.43 -10.19
N GLY A 111 -12.96 -15.18 -9.18
CA GLY A 111 -12.62 -16.59 -8.98
C GLY A 111 -11.17 -16.82 -8.55
N ARG A 112 -10.45 -15.79 -8.09
CA ARG A 112 -9.02 -15.87 -7.74
C ARG A 112 -8.84 -16.01 -6.23
N ALA A 113 -7.77 -16.68 -5.80
CA ALA A 113 -7.38 -16.71 -4.40
C ALA A 113 -6.72 -15.38 -3.98
N ARG A 114 -6.89 -15.02 -2.71
CA ARG A 114 -6.28 -13.86 -2.07
C ARG A 114 -5.83 -14.19 -0.67
N VAL A 115 -4.78 -13.51 -0.23
CA VAL A 115 -4.38 -13.51 1.17
C VAL A 115 -5.23 -12.51 1.93
N HIS A 116 -6.07 -13.02 2.83
CA HIS A 116 -6.91 -12.23 3.71
C HIS A 116 -6.16 -11.84 4.99
N SER A 117 -5.49 -12.80 5.63
CA SER A 117 -4.70 -12.61 6.85
C SER A 117 -3.24 -12.98 6.60
N GLN A 118 -2.31 -12.19 7.15
CA GLN A 118 -0.89 -12.56 7.21
C GLN A 118 -0.57 -13.36 8.50
N CYS A 119 -1.55 -13.49 9.39
CA CYS A 119 -1.46 -14.28 10.61
C CYS A 119 -2.15 -15.62 10.40
N GLY A 120 -1.40 -16.72 10.54
CA GLY A 120 -1.90 -18.08 10.44
C GLY A 120 -0.84 -19.09 10.88
N ASN A 121 -1.19 -20.37 10.90
CA ASN A 121 -0.22 -21.42 11.21
C ASN A 121 0.82 -21.52 10.08
N PRO A 122 2.13 -21.31 10.36
CA PRO A 122 3.19 -21.36 9.35
C PRO A 122 3.24 -22.68 8.57
N GLU A 123 2.92 -23.81 9.21
CA GLU A 123 2.93 -25.13 8.57
C GLU A 123 1.80 -25.26 7.53
N LEU A 124 0.61 -24.78 7.87
CA LEU A 124 -0.53 -24.78 6.94
C LEU A 124 -0.32 -23.79 5.79
N ILE A 125 0.36 -22.67 6.05
CA ILE A 125 0.74 -21.72 5.00
C ILE A 125 1.72 -22.40 4.02
N GLU A 126 2.72 -23.12 4.52
CA GLU A 126 3.66 -23.83 3.64
C GLU A 126 2.96 -24.94 2.85
N GLN A 127 2.10 -25.72 3.49
CA GLN A 127 1.29 -26.73 2.81
C GLN A 127 0.41 -26.11 1.72
N ALA A 128 -0.18 -24.93 1.97
CA ALA A 128 -0.98 -24.23 0.98
C ALA A 128 -0.15 -23.78 -0.23
N ILE A 129 1.08 -23.29 0.01
CA ILE A 129 2.04 -22.91 -1.03
C ILE A 129 2.40 -24.12 -1.89
N GLU A 130 2.84 -25.22 -1.27
CA GLU A 130 3.23 -26.45 -1.97
C GLU A 130 2.07 -27.13 -2.72
N SER A 131 0.83 -26.94 -2.27
CA SER A 131 -0.36 -27.51 -2.91
C SER A 131 -0.84 -26.74 -4.15
N CYS A 132 -0.20 -25.63 -4.50
CA CYS A 132 -0.65 -24.76 -5.58
C CYS A 132 -0.24 -25.31 -6.95
N PRO A 133 -1.18 -25.70 -7.84
CA PRO A 133 -0.86 -26.36 -9.11
C PRO A 133 -0.20 -25.45 -10.15
N VAL A 134 -0.13 -24.14 -9.89
CA VAL A 134 0.41 -23.12 -10.81
C VAL A 134 1.41 -22.19 -10.10
N ASP A 135 1.88 -22.57 -8.92
CA ASP A 135 2.89 -21.85 -8.13
C ASP A 135 2.63 -20.34 -7.96
N CYS A 136 1.35 -19.96 -7.86
CA CYS A 136 0.95 -18.55 -7.79
C CYS A 136 1.02 -17.96 -6.36
N ILE A 137 1.58 -18.68 -5.39
CA ILE A 137 1.66 -18.25 -3.98
C ILE A 137 3.12 -18.06 -3.62
N HIS A 138 3.48 -16.86 -3.17
CA HIS A 138 4.86 -16.44 -2.98
C HIS A 138 5.10 -15.97 -1.54
N ARG A 139 6.21 -16.41 -0.94
CA ARG A 139 6.76 -15.80 0.28
C ARG A 139 7.44 -14.49 -0.08
N THR A 140 7.12 -13.44 0.67
CA THR A 140 7.54 -12.07 0.40
C THR A 140 7.98 -11.38 1.69
N SER A 141 8.85 -10.39 1.59
CA SER A 141 9.10 -9.45 2.68
C SER A 141 7.95 -8.44 2.81
N ALA A 142 7.84 -7.76 3.96
CA ALA A 142 6.84 -6.71 4.17
C ALA A 142 6.90 -5.59 3.09
N ALA A 143 8.11 -5.27 2.62
CA ALA A 143 8.35 -4.31 1.56
C ALA A 143 7.86 -4.84 0.20
N GLN A 144 8.25 -6.05 -0.18
CA GLN A 144 7.79 -6.70 -1.41
C GLN A 144 6.26 -6.79 -1.46
N LEU A 145 5.62 -7.28 -0.40
CA LEU A 145 4.16 -7.37 -0.31
C LEU A 145 3.50 -6.02 -0.58
N SER A 146 3.99 -4.95 0.06
CA SER A 146 3.42 -3.61 -0.10
C SER A 146 3.53 -3.10 -1.54
N LEU A 147 4.64 -3.40 -2.22
CA LEU A 147 4.89 -3.02 -3.61
C LEU A 147 4.03 -3.82 -4.58
N LEU A 148 3.91 -5.13 -4.35
CA LEU A 148 3.08 -6.02 -5.17
C LEU A 148 1.59 -5.67 -5.03
N GLU A 149 1.10 -5.41 -3.82
CA GLU A 149 -0.28 -4.97 -3.61
C GLU A 149 -0.59 -3.63 -4.27
N ASP A 150 0.35 -2.66 -4.29
CA ASP A 150 0.15 -1.40 -5.03
C ASP A 150 0.04 -1.64 -6.53
N GLU A 151 0.82 -2.58 -7.07
CA GLU A 151 0.75 -2.90 -8.50
C GLU A 151 -0.53 -3.64 -8.88
N MET A 152 -0.93 -4.63 -8.09
CA MET A 152 -2.19 -5.36 -8.28
C MET A 152 -3.43 -4.45 -8.27
N ARG A 153 -3.39 -3.31 -7.57
CA ARG A 153 -4.49 -2.33 -7.58
C ARG A 153 -4.61 -1.56 -8.89
N ARG A 154 -3.50 -1.41 -9.63
CA ARG A 154 -3.43 -0.56 -10.83
C ARG A 154 -3.70 -1.34 -12.10
N VAL A 155 -3.46 -2.63 -12.05
CA VAL A 155 -3.68 -3.50 -13.18
C VAL A 155 -5.15 -3.91 -13.27
N GLU A 156 -5.70 -3.87 -14.47
CA GLU A 156 -7.05 -4.34 -14.73
C GLU A 156 -7.12 -5.86 -14.53
N ARG A 157 -8.07 -6.29 -13.71
CA ARG A 157 -8.21 -7.70 -13.32
C ARG A 157 -9.08 -8.41 -14.33
N VAL A 158 -8.64 -9.59 -14.74
CA VAL A 158 -9.36 -10.43 -15.70
C VAL A 158 -9.97 -11.62 -14.96
N ASN A 159 -11.27 -11.83 -15.15
CA ASN A 159 -11.98 -12.97 -14.60
C ASN A 159 -11.37 -14.29 -15.12
N VAL A 160 -11.21 -15.30 -14.23
CA VAL A 160 -10.63 -16.61 -14.59
C VAL A 160 -11.32 -17.23 -15.80
N ALA A 161 -12.66 -17.16 -15.86
CA ALA A 161 -13.43 -17.77 -16.94
C ALA A 161 -13.11 -17.15 -18.31
N LEU A 162 -12.84 -15.85 -18.35
CA LEU A 162 -12.47 -15.14 -19.58
C LEU A 162 -11.03 -15.48 -20.01
N MET A 163 -10.13 -15.66 -19.04
CA MET A 163 -8.74 -16.04 -19.27
C MET A 163 -8.61 -17.47 -19.81
N LEU A 164 -9.33 -18.43 -19.22
CA LEU A 164 -9.35 -19.83 -19.69
C LEU A 164 -9.97 -19.99 -21.08
N SER A 165 -10.79 -19.03 -21.52
CA SER A 165 -11.38 -19.00 -22.86
C SER A 165 -10.42 -18.50 -23.96
N GLY A 166 -9.15 -18.26 -23.64
CA GLY A 166 -8.14 -17.79 -24.61
C GLY A 166 -8.31 -16.33 -25.04
N MET A 167 -9.20 -15.58 -24.39
CA MET A 167 -9.50 -14.17 -24.69
C MET A 167 -8.86 -13.20 -23.67
N GLY A 168 -7.86 -13.65 -22.92
CA GLY A 168 -7.09 -12.82 -21.98
C GLY A 168 -5.83 -12.23 -22.60
N SER A 169 -5.52 -10.97 -22.27
CA SER A 169 -4.25 -10.32 -22.63
C SER A 169 -3.04 -11.07 -22.02
N ALA A 170 -1.84 -10.86 -22.59
CA ALA A 170 -0.59 -11.53 -22.22
C ALA A 170 -0.39 -11.62 -20.69
N SER A 171 0.15 -12.74 -20.21
CA SER A 171 0.43 -12.96 -18.78
C SER A 171 1.23 -11.79 -18.21
N MET A 172 0.65 -11.14 -17.20
CA MET A 172 1.25 -9.98 -16.56
C MET A 172 2.13 -10.45 -15.41
N ASP A 173 3.42 -10.15 -15.50
CA ASP A 173 4.38 -10.43 -14.42
C ASP A 173 4.36 -9.27 -13.41
N VAL A 174 3.59 -9.45 -12.34
CA VAL A 174 3.44 -8.45 -11.27
C VAL A 174 4.76 -8.13 -10.57
N PHE A 175 5.67 -9.10 -10.43
CA PHE A 175 6.96 -8.89 -9.78
C PHE A 175 7.86 -7.99 -10.62
N ARG A 176 7.96 -8.25 -11.92
CA ARG A 176 8.72 -7.40 -12.85
C ARG A 176 8.13 -6.00 -12.94
N MET A 177 6.79 -5.88 -12.94
CA MET A 177 6.10 -4.58 -12.96
C MET A 177 6.39 -3.78 -11.68
N ALA A 178 6.25 -4.41 -10.50
CA ALA A 178 6.53 -3.78 -9.23
C ALA A 178 8.02 -3.37 -9.10
N CYS A 179 8.94 -4.23 -9.53
CA CYS A 179 10.39 -3.96 -9.54
C CYS A 179 10.72 -2.74 -10.42
N SER A 180 10.29 -2.74 -11.69
CA SER A 180 10.57 -1.62 -12.62
C SER A 180 10.03 -0.29 -12.10
N ARG A 181 8.87 -0.31 -11.43
CA ARG A 181 8.28 0.91 -10.88
C ARG A 181 9.00 1.38 -9.63
N TRP A 182 9.42 0.47 -8.77
CA TRP A 182 10.25 0.80 -7.63
C TRP A 182 11.54 1.50 -8.09
N GLU A 183 12.22 0.97 -9.10
CA GLU A 183 13.45 1.55 -9.66
C GLU A 183 13.21 2.95 -10.25
N LYS A 184 12.19 3.10 -11.11
CA LYS A 184 11.81 4.40 -11.68
C LYS A 184 11.51 5.43 -10.59
N ARG A 185 10.87 4.97 -9.51
CA ARG A 185 10.54 5.82 -8.37
C ARG A 185 11.79 6.24 -7.61
N GLN A 186 12.65 5.30 -7.23
CA GLN A 186 13.88 5.60 -6.51
C GLN A 186 14.78 6.55 -7.30
N ALA A 187 14.90 6.34 -8.62
CA ALA A 187 15.61 7.27 -9.50
C ALA A 187 15.05 8.70 -9.42
N LYS A 188 13.72 8.86 -9.47
CA LYS A 188 13.06 10.17 -9.35
C LYS A 188 13.28 10.83 -8.00
N VAL A 189 13.23 10.05 -6.92
CA VAL A 189 13.40 10.58 -5.56
C VAL A 189 14.86 10.98 -5.33
N LEU A 190 15.82 10.15 -5.76
CA LEU A 190 17.24 10.49 -5.73
C LEU A 190 17.54 11.74 -6.56
N GLU A 191 16.93 11.89 -7.73
CA GLU A 191 17.08 13.09 -8.55
C GLU A 191 16.54 14.35 -7.84
N GLN A 192 15.36 14.26 -7.23
CA GLN A 192 14.82 15.37 -6.42
C GLN A 192 15.72 15.72 -5.23
N ALA A 193 16.33 14.72 -4.59
CA ALA A 193 17.29 14.94 -3.51
C ALA A 193 18.56 15.63 -4.01
N LYS A 194 19.12 15.20 -5.16
CA LYS A 194 20.26 15.84 -5.82
C LYS A 194 19.98 17.30 -6.15
N ILE A 195 18.86 17.56 -6.83
CA ILE A 195 18.42 18.92 -7.18
C ILE A 195 18.37 19.79 -5.91
N LYS A 196 17.72 19.33 -4.84
CA LYS A 196 17.66 20.09 -3.58
C LYS A 196 19.04 20.37 -2.97
N MET A 197 19.97 19.42 -3.05
CA MET A 197 21.34 19.63 -2.57
C MET A 197 22.10 20.67 -3.40
N THR A 198 21.91 20.72 -4.72
CA THR A 198 22.53 21.76 -5.56
C THR A 198 21.98 23.15 -5.25
N TRP A 199 20.65 23.31 -5.12
CA TRP A 199 20.06 24.61 -4.74
C TRP A 199 20.55 25.11 -3.37
N GLN A 200 20.82 24.22 -2.41
CA GLN A 200 21.35 24.62 -1.12
C GLN A 200 22.80 25.08 -1.18
N LYS A 201 23.62 24.41 -2.00
CA LYS A 201 25.03 24.78 -2.23
C LYS A 201 25.15 26.18 -2.82
N ASP A 202 24.24 26.56 -3.71
CA ASP A 202 24.20 27.90 -4.32
C ASP A 202 23.63 28.97 -3.38
N SER A 203 22.85 28.59 -2.36
CA SER A 203 22.25 29.51 -1.39
C SER A 203 23.16 29.94 -0.23
N GLY A 204 24.39 29.43 -0.15
CA GLY A 204 25.39 29.82 0.86
C GLY A 204 25.04 29.47 2.32
N LYS A 205 23.92 28.80 2.59
CA LYS A 205 23.54 28.32 3.93
C LYS A 205 24.09 26.91 4.15
N THR A 206 25.27 26.83 4.74
CA THR A 206 25.81 25.60 5.34
C THR A 206 25.09 25.34 6.66
N ASP A 207 23.86 24.84 6.60
CA ASP A 207 23.18 24.30 7.78
C ASP A 207 22.76 22.87 7.47
N SER A 208 23.15 21.95 8.35
CA SER A 208 23.07 20.49 8.20
C SER A 208 21.70 20.04 7.64
N TYR A 209 21.70 19.68 6.34
CA TYR A 209 20.53 19.34 5.52
C TYR A 209 19.62 18.25 6.11
N TRP A 210 20.19 17.30 6.88
CA TRP A 210 19.41 16.23 7.52
C TRP A 210 18.36 16.75 8.52
N SER A 211 18.58 17.94 9.08
CA SER A 211 17.72 18.55 10.11
C SER A 211 16.43 19.17 9.57
N ASN A 212 16.38 19.48 8.27
CA ASN A 212 15.34 20.33 7.69
C ASN A 212 14.38 19.58 6.74
N LEU A 213 14.66 18.32 6.42
CA LEU A 213 13.75 17.48 5.63
C LEU A 213 12.68 16.78 6.49
N TRP A 214 12.97 16.58 7.78
CA TRP A 214 12.17 15.80 8.72
C TRP A 214 11.92 16.54 10.05
N GLY A 215 12.06 17.86 10.06
CA GLY A 215 12.15 18.62 11.30
C GLY A 215 13.41 18.23 12.07
N LYS A 216 13.86 19.07 13.01
CA LYS A 216 14.96 18.69 13.89
C LYS A 216 14.56 17.37 14.54
N PRO A 217 15.37 16.30 14.44
CA PRO A 217 15.27 15.24 15.44
C PRO A 217 15.47 15.97 16.75
N GLN A 218 14.43 16.07 17.57
CA GLN A 218 14.72 16.26 18.98
C GLN A 218 15.68 15.12 19.30
N GLU A 219 16.89 15.46 19.75
CA GLU A 219 17.77 14.55 20.50
C GLU A 219 17.01 14.13 21.75
N TYR A 220 15.99 13.33 21.56
CA TYR A 220 15.21 12.70 22.59
C TYR A 220 15.78 11.30 22.65
N LYS A 221 16.52 11.02 23.71
CA LYS A 221 17.02 9.68 24.02
C LYS A 221 15.81 8.76 24.16
N LYS A 222 15.35 8.16 23.06
CA LYS A 222 14.19 7.28 23.08
C LYS A 222 14.59 5.96 23.67
N SER A 223 13.80 5.49 24.63
CA SER A 223 13.89 4.13 25.09
C SER A 223 13.64 3.17 23.92
N GLU A 224 14.27 2.00 23.95
CA GLU A 224 14.06 0.94 22.97
C GLU A 224 12.56 0.59 22.82
N GLU A 225 11.80 0.73 23.90
CA GLU A 225 10.36 0.51 23.95
C GLU A 225 9.56 1.55 23.14
N GLU A 226 9.94 2.82 23.15
CA GLU A 226 9.28 3.83 22.31
C GLU A 226 9.51 3.59 20.82
N VAL A 227 10.70 3.09 20.45
CA VAL A 227 11.02 2.72 19.06
C VAL A 227 10.18 1.52 18.62
N LYS A 228 10.12 0.48 19.47
CA LYS A 228 9.27 -0.70 19.22
C LYS A 228 7.80 -0.31 19.10
N GLU A 229 7.29 0.55 19.96
CA GLU A 229 5.89 0.97 19.93
C GLU A 229 5.53 1.77 18.67
N ARG A 230 6.44 2.64 18.22
CA ARG A 230 6.28 3.36 16.95
C ARG A 230 6.28 2.40 15.75
N ALA A 231 7.17 1.41 15.75
CA ALA A 231 7.20 0.39 14.71
C ALA A 231 5.90 -0.44 14.71
N ARG A 232 5.39 -0.82 15.88
CA ARG A 232 4.10 -1.51 16.01
C ARG A 232 2.95 -0.66 15.49
N THR A 233 2.92 0.63 15.82
CA THR A 233 1.90 1.58 15.37
C THR A 233 1.93 1.75 13.85
N ALA A 234 3.11 1.98 13.28
CA ALA A 234 3.29 2.11 11.83
C ALA A 234 2.89 0.81 11.11
N ALA A 235 3.26 -0.35 11.64
CA ALA A 235 2.87 -1.65 11.10
C ALA A 235 1.36 -1.92 11.24
N ALA A 236 0.72 -1.49 12.34
CA ALA A 236 -0.71 -1.63 12.54
C ALA A 236 -1.50 -0.73 11.57
N ALA A 237 -1.09 0.52 11.40
CA ALA A 237 -1.66 1.44 10.42
C ALA A 237 -1.49 0.89 8.99
N ALA A 238 -0.32 0.33 8.68
CA ALA A 238 -0.05 -0.36 7.41
C ALA A 238 -1.04 -1.51 7.18
N ARG A 239 -1.20 -2.42 8.15
CA ARG A 239 -2.12 -3.56 8.05
C ARG A 239 -3.57 -3.13 7.82
N ARG A 240 -4.08 -2.21 8.65
CA ARG A 240 -5.46 -1.67 8.49
C ARG A 240 -5.66 -1.01 7.13
N TRP A 241 -4.65 -0.32 6.61
CA TRP A 241 -4.73 0.25 5.26
C TRP A 241 -4.79 -0.81 4.16
N ARG A 242 -3.98 -1.87 4.25
CA ARG A 242 -4.07 -2.99 3.30
C ARG A 242 -5.47 -3.57 3.29
N GLU A 243 -6.07 -3.76 4.46
CA GLU A 243 -7.46 -4.22 4.58
C GLU A 243 -8.48 -3.25 3.99
N TYR A 244 -8.39 -1.97 4.31
CA TYR A 244 -9.28 -0.94 3.78
C TYR A 244 -9.22 -0.86 2.25
N SER A 245 -8.01 -0.81 1.68
CA SER A 245 -7.84 -0.71 0.23
C SER A 245 -8.27 -1.99 -0.51
N ARG A 246 -8.13 -3.17 0.10
CA ARG A 246 -8.65 -4.42 -0.49
C ARG A 246 -10.17 -4.39 -0.72
N ARG A 247 -10.95 -3.67 0.09
CA ARG A 247 -12.40 -3.50 -0.10
C ARG A 247 -12.75 -2.65 -1.33
N GLY A 248 -11.76 -2.12 -2.07
CA GLY A 248 -11.98 -1.35 -3.30
C GLY A 248 -12.62 0.03 -3.08
N VAL A 249 -12.73 0.48 -1.83
CA VAL A 249 -13.33 1.77 -1.43
C VAL A 249 -12.47 2.96 -1.84
N ASP A 250 -11.23 2.71 -2.29
CA ASP A 250 -10.32 3.70 -2.85
C ASP A 250 -10.39 3.84 -4.38
N LYS A 251 -11.14 2.95 -5.07
CA LYS A 251 -11.41 3.07 -6.51
C LYS A 251 -12.27 4.31 -6.76
N PRO A 252 -11.98 5.10 -7.82
CA PRO A 252 -12.91 6.14 -8.25
C PRO A 252 -14.28 5.50 -8.52
N PRO A 253 -15.41 6.11 -8.08
CA PRO A 253 -16.72 5.61 -8.42
C PRO A 253 -16.85 5.53 -9.95
N THR A 254 -17.18 4.35 -10.47
CA THR A 254 -17.34 4.09 -11.91
C THR A 254 -18.70 4.55 -12.45
N SER A 255 -19.61 4.97 -11.58
CA SER A 255 -20.88 5.58 -11.97
C SER A 255 -20.64 7.00 -12.47
N LYS A 256 -20.66 7.21 -13.79
CA LYS A 256 -20.96 8.53 -14.34
C LYS A 256 -22.28 8.99 -13.73
N LEU A 257 -22.27 10.12 -13.03
CA LEU A 257 -23.50 10.80 -12.64
C LEU A 257 -24.32 11.03 -13.92
N PRO A 258 -25.65 10.76 -13.92
CA PRO A 258 -26.50 11.12 -15.05
C PRO A 258 -26.31 12.61 -15.33
N GLU A 259 -25.99 12.95 -16.58
CA GLU A 259 -25.90 14.34 -17.01
C GLU A 259 -27.20 15.06 -16.63
N ALA A 260 -27.07 16.16 -15.89
CA ALA A 260 -28.20 16.96 -15.47
C ALA A 260 -28.98 17.39 -16.71
N VAL A 261 -30.22 16.90 -16.81
CA VAL A 261 -31.19 17.35 -17.81
C VAL A 261 -31.39 18.85 -17.61
N SER A 262 -30.86 19.63 -18.55
CA SER A 262 -31.06 21.08 -18.61
C SER A 262 -32.54 21.37 -18.86
N ASN A 263 -33.31 21.63 -17.81
CA ASN A 263 -34.61 22.27 -17.94
C ASN A 263 -34.42 23.69 -18.50
N LYS A 264 -34.75 23.86 -19.78
CA LYS A 264 -35.14 25.15 -20.36
C LYS A 264 -36.56 25.02 -20.88
N GLU A 265 -37.51 25.49 -20.07
CA GLU A 265 -38.79 25.96 -20.58
C GLU A 265 -38.91 27.44 -20.22
N LYS A 266 -39.02 28.24 -21.28
CA LYS A 266 -39.60 29.58 -21.32
C LYS A 266 -40.57 29.57 -22.48
#